data_AF-A0A948WN38-F1
#
_entry.id   AF-A0A948WN38-F1
#
_cell.length_a   1.000
_cell.length_b   1.000
_cell.length_c   1.000
_cell.angle_alpha   90.00
_cell.angle_beta   90.00
_cell.angle_gamma   90.00
#
_symmetry.space_group_name_H-M   'P 1'
#
loop_
_entity.id
_entity.type
_entity.pdbx_description
1 polymer ?
#
loop_
_entity_poly.entity_id
_entity_poly.type
_entity_poly.pdbx_seq_one_letter_code
_entity_poly.pdbx_strand_id
1 'polypeptide(L)'
;MKKLLALGLTISASLSVSVMGSRGRPAESMSLPVCASSTSPSIPGPLVNNGPNGNGLSVCGVGARGPGGGTIVYDAGELKWWGRYIEFRRVTAVAGVPWAPRGSTEMPIYEGDAASVQRLRVDAKAVGMGATNTRAIVAKYGPGRYAASIVDDFRAGGYDDWFLPSKDELNLVYNYLAMTQHPDQVPDGPAWSSTEAWKNIAWYQLFEDGTQFSDSYILASKGGNKGRPINIKYPGTSFPSRSYQMYAVRAFPKGTGEVPPVSLPALTGNTCTNQGPCVVGDIGPAGGVVFYDASTTKSWGRYLEVSPKSAEVIGWPWRKPGYDYQADLIYTQDGDFARLARVKSKAIGMGAANTSAIVKAYGPGRYAAKYAADYAVNGYDDWFLPSADELDVMYNVLYAVEEPLSPFAPTYYWSSSEYDLKNAWTVLFRSGQRFDREGWFTAKDTGKPNAMRVRPIRAFGPTVDISTRDSAGIKP
;
A
#
# COMPACT_ATOMS: atom_id res chain seq x y z
N MET A 1 -16.44 -3.03 58.73
CA MET A 1 -16.41 -2.17 59.94
C MET A 1 -14.96 -1.85 60.28
N LYS A 2 -14.72 -0.59 60.70
CA LYS A 2 -13.49 0.00 61.28
C LYS A 2 -12.31 0.34 60.33
N LYS A 3 -12.32 1.63 59.94
CA LYS A 3 -11.17 2.53 59.80
C LYS A 3 -10.23 2.43 61.00
N LEU A 4 -8.93 2.65 60.80
CA LEU A 4 -8.14 3.51 61.70
C LEU A 4 -7.01 4.20 60.91
N LEU A 5 -7.00 5.54 60.99
CA LEU A 5 -5.91 6.46 60.65
C LEU A 5 -4.91 6.55 61.82
N ALA A 6 -3.63 6.80 61.51
CA ALA A 6 -2.73 7.71 62.24
C ALA A 6 -1.52 8.02 61.32
N LEU A 7 -1.36 9.25 60.80
CA LEU A 7 -0.42 10.30 61.28
C LEU A 7 0.89 9.70 61.84
N GLY A 8 2.11 9.97 61.37
CA GLY A 8 2.66 11.14 60.68
C GLY A 8 3.87 11.59 61.50
N LEU A 9 5.10 11.49 60.98
CA LEU A 9 6.25 12.27 61.47
C LEU A 9 7.41 12.27 60.46
N THR A 10 7.71 13.46 59.95
CA THR A 10 8.91 13.84 59.19
C THR A 10 10.03 14.20 60.17
N ILE A 11 11.23 13.63 60.01
CA ILE A 11 12.49 14.24 60.47
C ILE A 11 13.58 14.00 59.42
N SER A 12 14.15 15.11 58.96
CA SER A 12 15.34 15.26 58.13
C SER A 12 16.59 14.60 58.73
N ALA A 13 17.40 13.99 57.87
CA ALA A 13 18.83 13.88 58.09
C ALA A 13 19.57 14.05 56.75
N SER A 14 20.25 15.18 56.63
CA SER A 14 21.10 15.59 55.52
C SER A 14 22.38 14.75 55.50
N LEU A 15 22.68 14.10 54.38
CA LEU A 15 24.03 13.66 54.06
C LEU A 15 24.50 14.38 52.79
N SER A 16 25.37 15.36 52.99
CA SER A 16 26.11 16.06 51.95
C SER A 16 27.23 15.18 51.41
N VAL A 17 27.08 14.70 50.16
CA VAL A 17 28.18 14.17 49.35
C VAL A 17 28.58 15.25 48.35
N SER A 18 29.83 15.69 48.47
CA SER A 18 30.47 16.67 47.60
C SER A 18 30.70 16.05 46.21
N VAL A 19 30.02 16.56 45.18
CA VAL A 19 30.31 16.23 43.78
C VAL A 19 31.06 17.42 43.18
N MET A 20 32.35 17.21 42.90
CA MET A 20 33.18 18.11 42.10
C MET A 20 32.53 18.36 40.74
N GLY A 21 32.55 19.63 40.32
CA GLY A 21 31.82 20.14 39.18
C GLY A 21 32.07 19.41 37.87
N SER A 22 31.00 18.90 37.27
CA SER A 22 30.95 18.66 35.84
C SER A 22 30.67 19.99 35.15
N ARG A 23 31.65 20.46 34.37
CA ARG A 23 31.45 21.54 33.39
C ARG A 23 30.25 21.16 32.52
N GLY A 24 29.29 22.07 32.39
CA GLY A 24 28.12 21.91 31.54
C GLY A 24 28.55 21.47 30.14
N ARG A 25 28.09 20.29 29.72
CA ARG A 25 28.07 19.95 28.30
C ARG A 25 27.07 20.91 27.64
N PRO A 26 27.44 21.61 26.56
CA PRO A 26 26.45 22.34 25.79
C PRO A 26 25.43 21.33 25.27
N ALA A 27 24.17 21.74 25.19
CA ALA A 27 23.14 20.99 24.49
C ALA A 27 23.69 20.64 23.10
N GLU A 28 23.88 19.34 22.83
CA GLU A 28 24.11 18.88 21.46
C GLU A 28 22.89 19.33 20.65
N SER A 29 23.10 20.28 19.74
CA SER A 29 22.15 20.57 18.69
C SER A 29 21.84 19.24 18.01
N MET A 30 20.57 18.80 18.03
CA MET A 30 20.13 17.65 17.22
C MET A 30 20.35 18.00 15.75
N SER A 31 21.53 17.66 15.22
CA SER A 31 21.81 17.69 13.80
C SER A 31 20.93 16.63 13.15
N LEU A 32 19.86 17.07 12.48
CA LEU A 32 18.99 16.20 11.70
C LEU A 32 19.83 15.47 10.65
N PRO A 33 19.63 14.16 10.44
CA PRO A 33 20.47 13.39 9.52
C PRO A 33 20.34 13.95 8.10
N VAL A 34 21.45 14.47 7.59
CA VAL A 34 21.59 15.03 6.24
C VAL A 34 21.69 13.86 5.26
N CYS A 35 20.78 13.78 4.29
CA CYS A 35 20.90 12.82 3.21
C CYS A 35 22.11 13.14 2.34
N ALA A 36 22.82 12.11 1.87
CA ALA A 36 23.94 12.33 0.96
C ALA A 36 23.41 12.92 -0.34
N SER A 37 23.96 14.05 -0.79
CA SER A 37 23.63 14.63 -2.09
C SER A 37 24.03 13.65 -3.19
N SER A 38 23.05 13.07 -3.89
CA SER A 38 23.29 12.32 -5.12
C SER A 38 22.48 12.94 -6.25
N THR A 39 23.16 13.34 -7.32
CA THR A 39 22.54 13.67 -8.61
C THR A 39 21.98 12.40 -9.22
N SER A 40 20.66 12.20 -9.13
CA SER A 40 19.94 11.11 -9.80
C SER A 40 18.71 11.69 -10.52
N PRO A 41 18.31 11.15 -11.68
CA PRO A 41 17.27 11.76 -12.52
C PRO A 41 15.94 11.85 -11.76
N SER A 42 15.34 13.05 -11.80
CA SER A 42 14.07 13.36 -11.17
C SER A 42 12.95 12.44 -11.65
N ILE A 43 12.30 11.73 -10.73
CA ILE A 43 11.08 10.99 -11.00
C ILE A 43 9.88 11.84 -10.56
N PRO A 44 8.88 12.09 -11.42
CA PRO A 44 7.64 12.71 -10.99
C PRO A 44 6.79 11.71 -10.20
N GLY A 45 6.85 11.83 -8.87
CA GLY A 45 5.80 11.51 -7.89
C GLY A 45 5.15 12.82 -7.38
N PRO A 46 4.26 12.80 -6.37
CA PRO A 46 3.63 14.03 -5.89
C PRO A 46 4.72 15.02 -5.46
N LEU A 47 4.69 16.18 -6.12
CA LEU A 47 5.72 17.22 -6.14
C LEU A 47 6.36 17.49 -4.77
N VAL A 48 7.67 17.27 -4.64
CA VAL A 48 8.51 18.11 -3.78
C VAL A 48 9.81 18.39 -4.52
N ASN A 49 10.04 19.69 -4.76
CA ASN A 49 11.21 20.23 -5.41
C ASN A 49 12.51 19.79 -4.73
N ASN A 50 13.52 19.46 -5.54
CA ASN A 50 14.90 19.60 -5.12
C ASN A 50 15.22 21.10 -5.04
N GLY A 51 14.96 21.70 -3.89
CA GLY A 51 15.30 23.09 -3.59
C GLY A 51 15.23 23.35 -2.09
N PRO A 52 16.08 24.22 -1.53
CA PRO A 52 16.07 24.51 -0.10
C PRO A 52 14.74 25.14 0.27
N ASN A 53 13.94 24.46 1.09
CA ASN A 53 12.91 25.15 1.84
C ASN A 53 13.63 26.13 2.77
N GLY A 54 13.16 27.39 2.86
CA GLY A 54 13.80 28.54 3.51
C GLY A 54 14.14 28.43 5.01
N ASN A 55 14.20 27.22 5.56
CA ASN A 55 14.61 26.88 6.92
C ASN A 55 15.91 26.04 6.98
N GLY A 56 16.64 25.84 5.88
CA GLY A 56 17.94 25.14 5.89
C GLY A 56 17.87 23.61 6.10
N LEU A 57 16.71 22.99 5.89
CA LEU A 57 16.52 21.54 5.97
C LEU A 57 16.73 20.92 4.58
N SER A 58 17.74 20.05 4.41
CA SER A 58 17.90 19.24 3.21
C SER A 58 16.78 18.20 3.14
N VAL A 59 15.77 18.43 2.30
CA VAL A 59 14.73 17.44 2.00
C VAL A 59 15.40 16.26 1.30
N CYS A 60 15.23 15.05 1.83
CA CYS A 60 15.74 13.86 1.18
C CYS A 60 14.86 13.50 -0.03
N GLY A 61 15.48 13.27 -1.19
CA GLY A 61 14.75 12.82 -2.37
C GLY A 61 14.55 11.30 -2.39
N VAL A 62 13.45 10.84 -2.99
CA VAL A 62 13.31 9.42 -3.36
C VAL A 62 14.45 9.04 -4.32
N GLY A 63 15.07 7.89 -4.07
CA GLY A 63 16.27 7.39 -4.76
C GLY A 63 17.60 7.85 -4.16
N ALA A 64 17.60 8.84 -3.26
CA ALA A 64 18.81 9.24 -2.56
C ALA A 64 19.23 8.19 -1.52
N ARG A 65 20.51 8.24 -1.14
CA ARG A 65 21.03 7.40 -0.05
C ARG A 65 20.56 7.95 1.29
N GLY A 66 19.82 7.13 2.02
CA GLY A 66 19.32 7.45 3.36
C GLY A 66 20.39 7.34 4.45
N PRO A 67 20.07 7.77 5.69
CA PRO A 67 20.99 7.74 6.82
C PRO A 67 21.48 6.34 7.17
N GLY A 68 20.64 5.32 7.00
CA GLY A 68 20.98 3.90 7.20
C GLY A 68 21.87 3.32 6.09
N GLY A 69 22.25 4.13 5.10
CA GLY A 69 23.08 3.77 3.97
C GLY A 69 22.35 2.96 2.89
N GLY A 70 21.03 2.80 3.00
CA GLY A 70 20.13 2.25 2.01
C GLY A 70 19.54 3.31 1.08
N THR A 71 18.50 2.94 0.35
CA THR A 71 17.87 3.81 -0.65
C THR A 71 16.51 4.28 -0.15
N ILE A 72 16.21 5.56 -0.29
CA ILE A 72 14.90 6.13 0.07
C ILE A 72 13.89 5.80 -1.02
N VAL A 73 12.76 5.18 -0.68
CA VAL A 73 11.73 4.75 -1.63
C VAL A 73 10.43 5.52 -1.50
N TYR A 74 10.26 6.27 -0.42
CA TYR A 74 9.04 7.00 -0.15
C TYR A 74 9.29 8.24 0.68
N ASP A 75 8.59 9.32 0.34
CA ASP A 75 8.46 10.55 1.12
C ASP A 75 6.96 10.81 1.31
N ALA A 76 6.49 10.83 2.55
CA ALA A 76 5.10 11.16 2.89
C ALA A 76 4.75 12.65 2.67
N GLY A 77 5.73 13.50 2.35
CA GLY A 77 5.61 14.95 2.17
C GLY A 77 5.59 15.71 3.50
N GLU A 78 5.11 15.07 4.56
CA GLU A 78 5.06 15.58 5.93
C GLU A 78 5.37 14.48 6.95
N LEU A 79 5.66 14.87 8.19
CA LEU A 79 5.95 13.92 9.26
C LEU A 79 4.68 13.18 9.67
N LYS A 80 4.72 11.84 9.63
CA LYS A 80 3.66 10.95 10.13
C LYS A 80 4.07 10.32 11.47
N TRP A 81 3.15 9.57 12.08
CA TRP A 81 3.41 8.85 13.34
C TRP A 81 4.55 7.84 13.24
N TRP A 82 4.75 7.26 12.06
CA TRP A 82 5.83 6.31 11.77
C TRP A 82 7.12 6.98 11.29
N GLY A 83 7.06 8.22 10.80
CA GLY A 83 8.17 8.95 10.19
C GLY A 83 7.73 9.69 8.93
N ARG A 84 8.69 10.20 8.16
CA ARG A 84 8.40 10.86 6.87
C ARG A 84 8.86 10.03 5.68
N TYR A 85 10.06 9.47 5.78
CA TYR A 85 10.72 8.73 4.72
C TYR A 85 10.74 7.24 5.03
N ILE A 86 10.62 6.40 4.00
CA ILE A 86 10.97 4.98 4.08
C ILE A 86 12.28 4.76 3.31
N GLU A 87 13.26 4.22 4.01
CA GLU A 87 14.54 3.75 3.45
C GLU A 87 14.57 2.22 3.48
N PHE A 88 15.13 1.60 2.44
CA PHE A 88 15.25 0.13 2.36
C PHE A 88 16.67 -0.35 2.06
N ARG A 89 16.94 -1.59 2.47
CA ARG A 89 18.13 -2.36 2.12
C ARG A 89 17.76 -3.82 1.87
N ARG A 90 18.40 -4.43 0.87
CA ARG A 90 18.31 -5.88 0.64
C ARG A 90 19.09 -6.64 1.71
N VAL A 91 18.52 -7.73 2.22
CA VAL A 91 19.20 -8.62 3.16
C VAL A 91 19.73 -9.84 2.38
N THR A 92 20.99 -9.79 1.96
CA THR A 92 21.54 -10.67 0.90
C THR A 92 22.10 -12.02 1.37
N ALA A 93 22.24 -12.24 2.69
CA ALA A 93 22.85 -13.46 3.26
C ALA A 93 21.83 -14.46 3.86
N VAL A 94 20.52 -14.21 3.70
CA VAL A 94 19.45 -14.95 4.40
C VAL A 94 18.26 -15.15 3.46
N ALA A 95 18.39 -16.15 2.58
CA ALA A 95 17.28 -16.68 1.81
C ALA A 95 16.67 -17.92 2.50
N GLY A 96 15.42 -18.22 2.21
CA GLY A 96 14.78 -19.46 2.65
C GLY A 96 14.41 -19.46 4.13
N VAL A 97 14.21 -18.28 4.70
CA VAL A 97 13.81 -18.12 6.10
C VAL A 97 12.28 -18.12 6.17
N PRO A 98 11.66 -18.97 7.01
CA PRO A 98 10.20 -18.96 7.17
C PRO A 98 9.74 -17.70 7.89
N TRP A 99 8.47 -17.35 7.68
CA TRP A 99 7.84 -16.20 8.34
C TRP A 99 7.63 -16.42 9.84
N ALA A 100 7.27 -17.64 10.24
CA ALA A 100 7.14 -18.08 11.63
C ALA A 100 8.12 -19.22 11.94
N PRO A 101 8.59 -19.35 13.19
CA PRO A 101 9.40 -20.49 13.61
C PRO A 101 8.61 -21.79 13.53
N ARG A 102 9.33 -22.91 13.38
CA ARG A 102 8.75 -24.25 13.34
C ARG A 102 7.95 -24.51 14.62
N GLY A 103 6.73 -25.02 14.47
CA GLY A 103 5.82 -25.28 15.59
C GLY A 103 4.87 -24.12 15.92
N SER A 104 5.13 -22.91 15.44
CA SER A 104 4.28 -21.72 15.68
C SER A 104 3.51 -21.27 14.44
N THR A 105 3.46 -22.11 13.39
CA THR A 105 2.91 -21.74 12.08
C THR A 105 1.41 -21.49 12.07
N GLU A 106 0.67 -21.94 13.07
CA GLU A 106 -0.77 -21.72 13.24
C GLU A 106 -1.08 -20.64 14.29
N MET A 107 -0.06 -20.08 14.94
CA MET A 107 -0.22 -19.10 16.01
C MET A 107 -0.44 -17.71 15.39
N PRO A 108 -1.63 -17.09 15.60
CA PRO A 108 -1.94 -15.78 15.07
C PRO A 108 -1.17 -14.69 15.83
N ILE A 109 -0.83 -13.60 15.13
CA ILE A 109 -0.29 -12.37 15.74
C ILE A 109 -1.41 -11.58 16.42
N TYR A 110 -2.60 -11.56 15.80
CA TYR A 110 -3.75 -10.83 16.30
C TYR A 110 -4.76 -11.80 16.95
N GLU A 111 -5.19 -11.47 18.16
CA GLU A 111 -6.16 -12.23 18.95
C GLU A 111 -7.39 -11.36 19.26
N GLY A 112 -8.56 -12.00 19.40
CA GLY A 112 -9.84 -11.31 19.59
C GLY A 112 -10.97 -12.02 18.84
N ASP A 113 -12.13 -11.36 18.76
CA ASP A 113 -13.22 -11.82 17.89
C ASP A 113 -12.83 -11.73 16.41
N ALA A 114 -13.53 -12.48 15.56
CA ALA A 114 -13.17 -12.64 14.17
C ALA A 114 -13.21 -11.33 13.37
N ALA A 115 -14.15 -10.43 13.68
CA ALA A 115 -14.28 -9.15 13.00
C ALA A 115 -13.13 -8.21 13.37
N SER A 116 -12.84 -8.05 14.66
CA SER A 116 -11.71 -7.26 15.17
C SER A 116 -10.37 -7.76 14.63
N VAL A 117 -10.16 -9.07 14.62
CA VAL A 117 -8.92 -9.69 14.09
C VAL A 117 -8.80 -9.46 12.59
N GLN A 118 -9.90 -9.59 11.83
CA GLN A 118 -9.88 -9.30 10.40
C GLN A 118 -9.51 -7.84 10.14
N ARG A 119 -10.05 -6.91 10.93
CA ARG A 119 -9.76 -5.48 10.80
C ARG A 119 -8.32 -5.14 11.14
N LEU A 120 -7.77 -5.70 12.22
CA LEU A 120 -6.36 -5.59 12.57
C LEU A 120 -5.43 -6.03 11.42
N ARG A 121 -5.77 -7.14 10.74
CA ARG A 121 -5.01 -7.62 9.57
C ARG A 121 -5.09 -6.69 8.36
N VAL A 122 -6.23 -6.02 8.18
CA VAL A 122 -6.38 -5.01 7.10
C VAL A 122 -5.52 -3.78 7.42
N ASP A 123 -5.63 -3.25 8.63
CA ASP A 123 -4.88 -2.06 9.06
C ASP A 123 -3.37 -2.29 9.03
N ALA A 124 -2.92 -3.50 9.41
CA ALA A 124 -1.52 -3.92 9.38
C ALA A 124 -0.86 -3.96 7.99
N LYS A 125 -1.60 -3.73 6.90
CA LYS A 125 -1.03 -3.61 5.55
C LYS A 125 -0.35 -2.27 5.32
N ALA A 126 -0.83 -1.22 5.99
CA ALA A 126 -0.56 0.18 5.66
C ALA A 126 0.89 0.61 5.87
N VAL A 127 1.31 1.65 5.14
CA VAL A 127 2.61 2.30 5.34
C VAL A 127 2.74 2.82 6.77
N GLY A 128 3.86 2.51 7.41
CA GLY A 128 4.14 2.75 8.82
C GLY A 128 3.95 1.53 9.72
N MET A 129 3.17 0.54 9.28
CA MET A 129 2.84 -0.62 10.11
C MET A 129 3.96 -1.65 10.19
N GLY A 130 4.96 -1.63 9.31
CA GLY A 130 6.01 -2.64 9.31
C GLY A 130 6.76 -2.77 10.63
N ALA A 131 7.05 -1.64 11.29
CA ALA A 131 7.71 -1.62 12.58
C ALA A 131 6.82 -2.23 13.69
N THR A 132 5.55 -1.82 13.72
CA THR A 132 4.54 -2.35 14.66
C THR A 132 4.35 -3.85 14.46
N ASN A 133 4.18 -4.29 13.22
CA ASN A 133 4.02 -5.70 12.87
C ASN A 133 5.25 -6.54 13.27
N THR A 134 6.45 -6.06 12.92
CA THR A 134 7.71 -6.78 13.21
C THR A 134 7.87 -6.96 14.72
N ARG A 135 7.65 -5.90 15.50
CA ARG A 135 7.68 -5.97 16.97
C ARG A 135 6.64 -6.95 17.53
N ALA A 136 5.42 -6.94 17.00
CA ALA A 136 4.37 -7.86 17.43
C ALA A 136 4.73 -9.32 17.13
N ILE A 137 5.31 -9.60 15.96
CA ILE A 137 5.79 -10.94 15.59
C ILE A 137 6.92 -11.39 16.53
N VAL A 138 7.90 -10.54 16.77
CA VAL A 138 9.05 -10.86 17.64
C VAL A 138 8.60 -11.07 19.09
N ALA A 139 7.70 -10.23 19.60
CA ALA A 139 7.11 -10.41 20.92
C ALA A 139 6.30 -11.70 21.03
N LYS A 140 5.58 -12.08 19.97
CA LYS A 140 4.74 -13.29 19.95
C LYS A 140 5.56 -14.58 19.92
N TYR A 141 6.61 -14.62 19.11
CA TYR A 141 7.40 -15.83 18.89
C TYR A 141 8.66 -15.93 19.74
N GLY A 142 9.12 -14.82 20.31
CA GLY A 142 10.35 -14.77 21.11
C GLY A 142 11.61 -15.07 20.28
N PRO A 143 12.73 -15.44 20.95
CA PRO A 143 13.98 -15.74 20.28
C PRO A 143 13.84 -16.88 19.26
N GLY A 144 14.41 -16.70 18.07
CA GLY A 144 14.39 -17.74 17.05
C GLY A 144 14.85 -17.22 15.69
N ARG A 145 14.94 -18.13 14.72
CA ARG A 145 15.32 -17.81 13.34
C ARG A 145 14.10 -17.82 12.43
N TYR A 146 13.52 -16.64 12.21
CA TYR A 146 12.40 -16.40 11.30
C TYR A 146 12.53 -14.99 10.70
N ALA A 147 11.71 -14.66 9.69
CA ALA A 147 11.92 -13.46 8.90
C ALA A 147 11.94 -12.18 9.74
N ALA A 148 10.94 -11.97 10.60
CA ALA A 148 10.87 -10.77 11.43
C ALA A 148 12.06 -10.65 12.40
N SER A 149 12.49 -11.73 13.07
CA SER A 149 13.62 -11.67 14.02
C SER A 149 14.93 -11.32 13.35
N ILE A 150 15.20 -11.86 12.16
CA ILE A 150 16.42 -11.54 11.42
C ILE A 150 16.49 -10.07 11.01
N VAL A 151 15.36 -9.47 10.64
CA VAL A 151 15.34 -8.04 10.29
C VAL A 151 15.38 -7.15 11.53
N ASP A 152 14.72 -7.55 12.62
CA ASP A 152 14.77 -6.83 13.91
C ASP A 152 16.19 -6.80 14.50
N ASP A 153 16.98 -7.85 14.25
CA ASP A 153 18.41 -7.93 14.62
C ASP A 153 19.34 -7.26 13.58
N PHE A 154 18.83 -6.82 12.43
CA PHE A 154 19.65 -6.26 11.36
C PHE A 154 20.22 -4.89 11.77
N ARG A 155 21.53 -4.69 11.55
CA ARG A 155 22.24 -3.45 11.88
C ARG A 155 22.94 -2.93 10.64
N ALA A 156 22.71 -1.66 10.31
CA ALA A 156 23.21 -1.07 9.09
C ALA A 156 23.31 0.45 9.20
N GLY A 157 24.44 1.02 8.77
CA GLY A 157 24.66 2.47 8.78
C GLY A 157 24.71 3.11 10.17
N GLY A 158 24.99 2.31 11.22
CA GLY A 158 24.94 2.77 12.62
C GLY A 158 23.53 2.74 13.25
N TYR A 159 22.53 2.21 12.53
CA TYR A 159 21.14 2.13 13.00
C TYR A 159 20.71 0.70 13.28
N ASP A 160 19.80 0.57 14.26
CA ASP A 160 19.20 -0.67 14.76
C ASP A 160 17.67 -0.69 14.68
N ASP A 161 17.07 0.31 14.04
CA ASP A 161 15.62 0.51 13.89
C ASP A 161 15.07 -0.09 12.59
N TRP A 162 15.73 -1.12 12.05
CA TRP A 162 15.31 -1.83 10.84
C TRP A 162 14.20 -2.84 11.15
N PHE A 163 13.21 -2.94 10.26
CA PHE A 163 12.07 -3.84 10.43
C PHE A 163 11.65 -4.48 9.10
N LEU A 164 10.94 -5.61 9.20
CA LEU A 164 10.37 -6.29 8.03
C LEU A 164 9.18 -5.45 7.52
N PRO A 165 9.16 -5.05 6.23
CA PRO A 165 8.16 -4.11 5.73
C PRO A 165 6.75 -4.70 5.79
N SER A 166 5.76 -3.87 6.09
CA SER A 166 4.35 -4.21 5.84
C SER A 166 4.12 -4.48 4.35
N LYS A 167 2.95 -5.05 4.02
CA LYS A 167 2.56 -5.33 2.62
C LYS A 167 2.69 -4.08 1.74
N ASP A 168 2.25 -2.92 2.21
CA ASP A 168 2.25 -1.71 1.38
C ASP A 168 3.63 -1.04 1.36
N GLU A 169 4.44 -1.14 2.43
CA GLU A 169 5.85 -0.73 2.40
C GLU A 169 6.70 -1.59 1.45
N LEU A 170 6.45 -2.89 1.39
CA LEU A 170 7.13 -3.78 0.44
C LEU A 170 6.75 -3.41 -1.00
N ASN A 171 5.50 -2.99 -1.23
CA ASN A 171 5.07 -2.50 -2.53
C ASN A 171 5.75 -1.18 -2.93
N LEU A 172 6.08 -0.31 -1.97
CA LEU A 172 6.91 0.88 -2.23
C LEU A 172 8.31 0.49 -2.72
N VAL A 173 8.93 -0.50 -2.09
CA VAL A 173 10.24 -1.04 -2.52
C VAL A 173 10.15 -1.63 -3.92
N TYR A 174 9.15 -2.49 -4.18
CA TYR A 174 8.94 -3.07 -5.50
C TYR A 174 8.75 -1.99 -6.56
N ASN A 175 7.83 -1.03 -6.34
CA ASN A 175 7.54 0.01 -7.32
C ASN A 175 8.79 0.84 -7.62
N TYR A 176 9.60 1.19 -6.62
CA TYR A 176 10.86 1.90 -6.85
C TYR A 176 11.80 1.10 -7.77
N LEU A 177 12.11 -0.16 -7.42
CA LEU A 177 13.01 -1.01 -8.22
C LEU A 177 12.49 -1.26 -9.64
N ALA A 178 11.18 -1.50 -9.74
CA ALA A 178 10.46 -1.66 -11.00
C ALA A 178 10.36 -0.36 -11.82
N MET A 179 10.71 0.80 -11.27
CA MET A 179 10.77 2.06 -12.01
C MET A 179 12.19 2.44 -12.40
N THR A 180 13.18 2.16 -11.54
CA THR A 180 14.56 2.64 -11.70
C THR A 180 15.53 1.65 -12.32
N GLN A 181 15.11 0.40 -12.58
CA GLN A 181 15.97 -0.64 -13.16
C GLN A 181 17.25 -0.85 -12.34
N HIS A 182 17.11 -1.09 -11.03
CA HIS A 182 18.23 -1.57 -10.19
C HIS A 182 18.18 -3.10 -10.09
N PRO A 183 18.56 -3.87 -11.14
CA PRO A 183 18.47 -5.33 -11.11
C PRO A 183 19.33 -5.96 -10.01
N ASP A 184 20.39 -5.26 -9.58
CA ASP A 184 21.27 -5.66 -8.49
C ASP A 184 20.56 -5.69 -7.12
N GLN A 185 19.51 -4.86 -6.97
CA GLN A 185 18.72 -4.77 -5.75
C GLN A 185 17.45 -5.61 -5.79
N VAL A 186 17.06 -6.15 -6.95
CA VAL A 186 15.91 -7.06 -7.11
C VAL A 186 16.25 -8.44 -6.49
N PRO A 187 15.35 -9.04 -5.70
CA PRO A 187 15.59 -10.35 -5.10
C PRO A 187 15.46 -11.45 -6.16
N ASP A 188 16.21 -12.55 -5.98
CA ASP A 188 15.97 -13.77 -6.75
C ASP A 188 14.86 -14.62 -6.11
N GLY A 189 13.63 -14.10 -6.12
CA GLY A 189 12.44 -14.75 -5.58
C GLY A 189 11.47 -13.83 -4.83
N PRO A 190 10.39 -14.40 -4.25
CA PRO A 190 9.40 -13.64 -3.48
C PRO A 190 10.01 -13.00 -2.25
N ALA A 191 9.54 -11.83 -1.84
CA ALA A 191 9.94 -11.20 -0.59
C ALA A 191 8.82 -11.24 0.46
N TRP A 192 9.15 -11.59 1.69
CA TRP A 192 8.20 -11.54 2.81
C TRP A 192 7.83 -10.11 3.17
N SER A 193 6.56 -9.91 3.55
CA SER A 193 6.12 -8.77 4.35
C SER A 193 5.89 -9.19 5.80
N SER A 194 5.80 -8.22 6.72
CA SER A 194 5.41 -8.44 8.11
C SER A 194 3.88 -8.53 8.31
N THR A 195 3.09 -8.44 7.24
CA THR A 195 1.63 -8.45 7.35
C THR A 195 1.08 -9.89 7.40
N GLU A 196 0.40 -10.24 8.50
CA GLU A 196 -0.37 -11.48 8.62
C GLU A 196 -1.67 -11.39 7.81
N ALA A 197 -1.95 -12.38 6.95
CA ALA A 197 -3.24 -12.50 6.26
C ALA A 197 -4.23 -13.43 6.97
N TRP A 198 -3.71 -14.41 7.71
CA TRP A 198 -4.50 -15.36 8.52
C TRP A 198 -3.61 -15.98 9.59
N LYS A 199 -4.17 -16.72 10.55
CA LYS A 199 -3.40 -17.34 11.64
C LYS A 199 -2.18 -18.15 11.15
N ASN A 200 -2.28 -18.78 9.99
CA ASN A 200 -1.23 -19.56 9.34
C ASN A 200 -0.72 -19.00 8.01
N ILE A 201 -1.14 -17.78 7.65
CA ILE A 201 -0.84 -17.15 6.37
C ILE A 201 -0.22 -15.77 6.56
N ALA A 202 0.86 -15.49 5.85
CA ALA A 202 1.47 -14.17 5.72
C ALA A 202 1.47 -13.68 4.26
N TRP A 203 1.50 -12.36 4.09
CA TRP A 203 1.64 -11.74 2.78
C TRP A 203 3.10 -11.73 2.32
N TYR A 204 3.30 -11.95 1.02
CA TYR A 204 4.57 -11.77 0.33
C TYR A 204 4.33 -11.11 -1.03
N GLN A 205 5.39 -10.64 -1.66
CA GLN A 205 5.35 -10.02 -2.98
C GLN A 205 6.36 -10.66 -3.91
N LEU A 206 5.93 -10.97 -5.13
CA LEU A 206 6.82 -11.33 -6.23
C LEU A 206 7.48 -10.07 -6.77
N PHE A 207 8.78 -10.13 -7.00
CA PHE A 207 9.55 -9.00 -7.56
C PHE A 207 9.80 -9.17 -9.05
N GLU A 208 9.53 -10.35 -9.60
CA GLU A 208 9.46 -10.60 -11.03
C GLU A 208 8.36 -9.75 -11.69
N ASP A 209 7.24 -9.53 -11.00
CA ASP A 209 6.07 -8.88 -11.58
C ASP A 209 5.22 -7.99 -10.64
N GLY A 210 5.57 -7.93 -9.36
CA GLY A 210 4.89 -7.09 -8.38
C GLY A 210 3.65 -7.70 -7.76
N THR A 211 3.29 -8.94 -8.11
CA THR A 211 2.07 -9.58 -7.62
C THR A 211 2.17 -9.85 -6.11
N GLN A 212 1.11 -9.51 -5.37
CA GLN A 212 1.05 -9.66 -3.92
C GLN A 212 0.15 -10.83 -3.52
N PHE A 213 0.75 -11.82 -2.84
CA PHE A 213 0.11 -13.08 -2.51
C PHE A 213 0.03 -13.32 -1.01
N SER A 214 -0.99 -14.07 -0.62
CA SER A 214 -1.07 -14.72 0.68
C SER A 214 -1.28 -16.23 0.54
N ASP A 215 -1.61 -16.75 -0.64
CA ASP A 215 -2.01 -18.15 -0.83
C ASP A 215 -3.20 -18.62 0.01
N SER A 216 -3.96 -17.71 0.62
CA SER A 216 -5.04 -18.07 1.54
C SER A 216 -6.08 -18.98 0.88
N TYR A 217 -6.35 -18.78 -0.42
CA TYR A 217 -7.26 -19.63 -1.19
C TYR A 217 -6.81 -21.09 -1.31
N ILE A 218 -5.50 -21.36 -1.33
CA ILE A 218 -4.94 -22.69 -1.63
C ILE A 218 -4.38 -23.36 -0.37
N LEU A 219 -3.79 -22.56 0.53
CA LEU A 219 -2.98 -23.05 1.64
C LEU A 219 -3.61 -22.87 3.01
N ALA A 220 -4.69 -22.08 3.18
CA ALA A 220 -5.29 -21.87 4.49
C ALA A 220 -5.70 -23.19 5.17
N SER A 221 -6.22 -24.15 4.39
CA SER A 221 -6.57 -25.51 4.86
C SER A 221 -5.42 -26.51 4.82
N LYS A 222 -4.22 -26.12 4.36
CA LYS A 222 -3.04 -26.98 4.15
C LYS A 222 -1.82 -26.53 4.97
N GLY A 223 -2.06 -26.04 6.18
CA GLY A 223 -1.01 -25.59 7.11
C GLY A 223 -0.36 -24.24 6.76
N GLY A 224 -0.88 -23.56 5.75
CA GLY A 224 -0.49 -22.21 5.38
C GLY A 224 0.90 -22.06 4.76
N ASN A 225 1.38 -20.80 4.71
CA ASN A 225 2.67 -20.45 4.12
C ASN A 225 3.71 -19.97 5.15
N LYS A 226 3.31 -19.67 6.40
CA LYS A 226 4.21 -19.09 7.40
C LYS A 226 5.42 -19.94 7.73
N GLY A 227 5.30 -21.27 7.69
CA GLY A 227 6.39 -22.20 7.96
C GLY A 227 7.25 -22.56 6.74
N ARG A 228 6.94 -22.03 5.56
CA ARG A 228 7.58 -22.47 4.31
C ARG A 228 8.81 -21.61 4.01
N PRO A 229 9.98 -22.22 3.72
CA PRO A 229 11.16 -21.47 3.29
C PRO A 229 11.08 -21.04 1.81
N ILE A 230 10.24 -21.70 1.02
CA ILE A 230 10.06 -21.44 -0.42
C ILE A 230 8.57 -21.24 -0.74
N ASN A 231 8.23 -20.44 -1.76
CA ASN A 231 6.85 -20.35 -2.23
C ASN A 231 6.39 -21.63 -2.92
N ILE A 232 5.08 -21.84 -2.98
CA ILE A 232 4.52 -22.96 -3.74
C ILE A 232 4.70 -22.72 -5.25
N LYS A 233 4.85 -23.82 -5.99
CA LYS A 233 4.70 -23.80 -7.44
C LYS A 233 3.21 -23.81 -7.77
N TYR A 234 2.73 -22.84 -8.53
CA TYR A 234 1.34 -22.84 -8.97
C TYR A 234 1.17 -23.68 -10.24
N PRO A 235 0.29 -24.71 -10.24
CA PRO A 235 0.00 -25.49 -11.42
C PRO A 235 -0.48 -24.61 -12.59
N GLY A 236 0.06 -24.82 -13.78
CA GLY A 236 -0.33 -24.08 -14.99
C GLY A 236 0.32 -22.70 -15.15
N THR A 237 1.28 -22.34 -14.29
CA THR A 237 2.02 -21.07 -14.39
C THR A 237 3.51 -21.32 -14.61
N SER A 238 4.21 -20.32 -15.15
CA SER A 238 5.68 -20.29 -15.23
C SER A 238 6.33 -19.90 -13.91
N PHE A 239 5.56 -19.61 -12.85
CA PHE A 239 6.10 -19.15 -11.56
C PHE A 239 6.93 -20.24 -10.88
N PRO A 240 8.26 -20.03 -10.76
CA PRO A 240 9.13 -21.00 -10.11
C PRO A 240 8.89 -21.01 -8.59
N SER A 241 9.19 -22.15 -7.97
CA SER A 241 9.36 -22.21 -6.51
C SER A 241 10.76 -21.69 -6.18
N ARG A 242 10.83 -20.60 -5.41
CA ARG A 242 12.06 -19.91 -5.02
C ARG A 242 12.05 -19.67 -3.51
N SER A 243 13.26 -19.49 -2.98
CA SER A 243 13.44 -19.12 -1.58
C SER A 243 12.88 -17.74 -1.29
N TYR A 244 12.13 -17.62 -0.20
CA TYR A 244 11.71 -16.30 0.26
C TYR A 244 12.93 -15.46 0.63
N GLN A 245 12.89 -14.23 0.13
CA GLN A 245 13.84 -13.16 0.31
C GLN A 245 13.26 -12.14 1.28
N MET A 246 14.09 -11.20 1.73
CA MET A 246 13.71 -10.22 2.72
C MET A 246 14.35 -8.87 2.42
N TYR A 247 13.59 -7.81 2.66
CA TYR A 247 14.09 -6.45 2.75
C TYR A 247 14.02 -5.99 4.19
N ALA A 248 15.03 -5.22 4.58
CA ALA A 248 14.99 -4.41 5.78
C ALA A 248 14.54 -3.01 5.37
N VAL A 249 13.53 -2.47 6.04
CA VAL A 249 13.13 -1.07 5.87
C VAL A 249 13.26 -0.34 7.21
N ARG A 250 13.42 0.98 7.14
CA ARG A 250 13.36 1.86 8.31
C ARG A 250 12.66 3.16 7.96
N ALA A 251 12.07 3.79 8.96
CA ALA A 251 11.40 5.06 8.82
C ALA A 251 12.19 6.18 9.49
N PHE A 252 12.31 7.34 8.83
CA PHE A 252 13.05 8.47 9.40
C PHE A 252 12.55 9.84 8.89
N PRO A 253 12.86 10.95 9.57
CA PRO A 253 13.18 10.96 11.01
C PRO A 253 12.06 10.26 11.80
N LYS A 254 12.34 9.89 13.04
CA LYS A 254 11.36 9.22 13.89
C LYS A 254 10.07 10.02 13.91
N GLY A 255 8.94 9.34 13.66
CA GLY A 255 7.63 9.97 13.66
C GLY A 255 7.23 10.51 15.04
N THR A 256 6.19 11.34 15.03
CA THR A 256 5.58 11.91 16.24
C THR A 256 4.12 11.46 16.34
N GLY A 257 3.68 11.05 17.52
CA GLY A 257 2.32 10.58 17.77
C GLY A 257 2.23 9.07 17.99
N GLU A 258 1.00 8.57 18.06
CA GLU A 258 0.71 7.16 18.32
C GLU A 258 0.28 6.43 17.05
N VAL A 259 0.36 5.10 17.08
CA VAL A 259 -0.22 4.25 16.04
C VAL A 259 -1.72 4.56 15.96
N PRO A 260 -2.29 4.79 14.76
CA PRO A 260 -3.72 5.02 14.62
C PRO A 260 -4.53 3.88 15.25
N PRO A 261 -5.69 4.19 15.85
CA PRO A 261 -6.58 3.16 16.34
C PRO A 261 -7.04 2.25 15.19
N VAL A 262 -7.49 1.05 15.54
CA VAL A 262 -8.13 0.12 14.61
C VAL A 262 -9.26 0.85 13.89
N SER A 263 -9.25 0.80 12.55
CA SER A 263 -10.23 1.55 11.77
C SER A 263 -11.59 0.86 11.79
N LEU A 264 -12.66 1.65 11.80
CA LEU A 264 -14.04 1.17 11.86
C LEU A 264 -14.88 1.86 10.78
N PRO A 265 -14.67 1.54 9.49
CA PRO A 265 -15.52 2.08 8.44
C PRO A 265 -16.94 1.56 8.62
N ALA A 266 -17.92 2.45 8.51
CA ALA A 266 -19.34 2.13 8.57
C ALA A 266 -20.12 3.09 7.67
N LEU A 267 -21.30 2.67 7.19
CA LEU A 267 -22.22 3.59 6.54
C LEU A 267 -22.69 4.64 7.56
N THR A 268 -22.63 5.91 7.17
CA THR A 268 -22.99 7.01 8.08
C THR A 268 -24.47 7.36 8.04
N GLY A 269 -25.17 6.96 6.96
CA GLY A 269 -26.54 7.39 6.67
C GLY A 269 -26.64 8.81 6.13
N ASN A 270 -25.51 9.53 5.98
CA ASN A 270 -25.49 10.89 5.45
C ASN A 270 -25.24 10.88 3.94
N THR A 271 -25.70 11.94 3.28
CA THR A 271 -25.33 12.24 1.89
C THR A 271 -24.48 13.50 1.87
N CYS A 272 -23.31 13.45 1.22
CA CYS A 272 -22.45 14.61 1.09
C CYS A 272 -22.62 15.33 -0.26
N THR A 273 -22.12 16.56 -0.36
CA THR A 273 -22.23 17.37 -1.60
C THR A 273 -21.06 17.13 -2.55
N ASN A 274 -21.17 17.60 -3.80
CA ASN A 274 -20.08 17.52 -4.78
C ASN A 274 -18.80 18.30 -4.37
N GLN A 275 -18.90 19.22 -3.41
CA GLN A 275 -17.74 19.95 -2.84
C GLN A 275 -17.32 19.42 -1.46
N GLY A 276 -18.04 18.43 -0.94
CA GLY A 276 -17.88 17.95 0.43
C GLY A 276 -18.48 18.89 1.49
N PRO A 277 -18.04 18.78 2.75
CA PRO A 277 -17.16 17.71 3.24
C PRO A 277 -17.86 16.34 3.15
N CYS A 278 -17.09 15.30 2.81
CA CYS A 278 -17.52 13.91 2.91
C CYS A 278 -16.61 13.16 3.88
N VAL A 279 -17.13 12.11 4.49
CA VAL A 279 -16.35 11.09 5.19
C VAL A 279 -16.56 9.73 4.54
N VAL A 280 -15.65 8.79 4.79
CA VAL A 280 -15.79 7.41 4.33
C VAL A 280 -17.08 6.80 4.91
N GLY A 281 -17.91 6.22 4.04
CA GLY A 281 -19.21 5.66 4.39
C GLY A 281 -20.41 6.57 4.13
N ASP A 282 -20.20 7.84 3.78
CA ASP A 282 -21.26 8.72 3.27
C ASP A 282 -21.76 8.23 1.91
N ILE A 283 -23.00 8.58 1.58
CA ILE A 283 -23.51 8.53 0.21
C ILE A 283 -22.99 9.77 -0.53
N GLY A 284 -22.25 9.53 -1.61
CA GLY A 284 -21.75 10.60 -2.47
C GLY A 284 -22.86 11.20 -3.34
N PRO A 285 -22.57 12.32 -4.01
CA PRO A 285 -23.56 13.09 -4.77
C PRO A 285 -24.18 12.29 -5.92
N ALA A 286 -23.49 11.28 -6.46
CA ALA A 286 -24.02 10.42 -7.51
C ALA A 286 -24.77 9.18 -6.97
N GLY A 287 -24.96 9.09 -5.65
CA GLY A 287 -25.65 7.98 -4.97
C GLY A 287 -24.75 6.79 -4.66
N GLY A 288 -23.44 6.91 -4.88
CA GLY A 288 -22.45 5.90 -4.53
C GLY A 288 -22.03 5.94 -3.06
N VAL A 289 -21.24 4.97 -2.60
CA VAL A 289 -20.65 5.02 -1.25
C VAL A 289 -19.25 5.62 -1.33
N VAL A 290 -18.99 6.69 -0.57
CA VAL A 290 -17.66 7.29 -0.45
C VAL A 290 -16.72 6.32 0.26
N PHE A 291 -15.63 5.94 -0.39
CA PHE A 291 -14.70 4.94 0.14
C PHE A 291 -13.27 5.49 0.36
N TYR A 292 -13.01 6.72 -0.09
CA TYR A 292 -11.71 7.35 0.05
C TYR A 292 -11.83 8.86 0.23
N ASP A 293 -11.05 9.41 1.16
CA ASP A 293 -10.78 10.84 1.32
C ASP A 293 -9.26 11.05 1.28
N ALA A 294 -8.77 11.80 0.29
CA ALA A 294 -7.36 12.17 0.16
C ALA A 294 -6.87 13.14 1.25
N SER A 295 -7.76 13.60 2.14
CA SER A 295 -7.59 14.63 3.18
C SER A 295 -7.26 16.02 2.65
N THR A 296 -6.72 16.10 1.44
CA THR A 296 -6.28 17.30 0.74
C THR A 296 -6.73 17.20 -0.71
N THR A 297 -7.04 18.35 -1.32
CA THR A 297 -7.37 18.47 -2.74
C THR A 297 -6.24 17.93 -3.61
N LYS A 298 -6.57 17.01 -4.53
CA LYS A 298 -5.68 16.49 -5.57
C LYS A 298 -6.15 16.96 -6.94
N SER A 299 -5.35 16.69 -7.97
CA SER A 299 -5.68 17.00 -9.37
C SER A 299 -6.92 16.26 -9.87
N TRP A 300 -7.19 15.08 -9.33
CA TRP A 300 -8.36 14.26 -9.65
C TRP A 300 -9.57 14.53 -8.75
N GLY A 301 -9.45 15.44 -7.77
CA GLY A 301 -10.45 15.67 -6.73
C GLY A 301 -9.93 15.32 -5.33
N ARG A 302 -10.83 15.17 -4.36
CA ARG A 302 -10.49 14.79 -2.97
C ARG A 302 -11.10 13.46 -2.57
N TYR A 303 -12.31 13.17 -3.06
CA TYR A 303 -13.11 12.02 -2.64
C TYR A 303 -13.27 11.03 -3.79
N LEU A 304 -13.38 9.74 -3.46
CA LEU A 304 -13.79 8.70 -4.39
C LEU A 304 -15.07 8.02 -3.88
N GLU A 305 -16.04 7.83 -4.77
CA GLU A 305 -17.26 7.06 -4.51
C GLU A 305 -17.38 5.85 -5.45
N VAL A 306 -17.90 4.74 -4.93
CA VAL A 306 -18.24 3.56 -5.74
C VAL A 306 -19.70 3.63 -6.19
N SER A 307 -19.97 3.29 -7.44
CA SER A 307 -21.33 3.25 -8.00
C SER A 307 -22.31 2.36 -7.19
N PRO A 308 -23.63 2.60 -7.27
CA PRO A 308 -24.68 1.73 -6.69
C PRO A 308 -24.68 0.31 -7.25
N LYS A 309 -25.21 -0.70 -6.53
CA LYS A 309 -25.17 -2.14 -6.94
C LYS A 309 -25.66 -2.41 -8.37
N SER A 310 -26.67 -1.68 -8.79
CA SER A 310 -27.25 -1.75 -10.13
C SER A 310 -26.25 -1.47 -11.27
N ALA A 311 -25.14 -0.76 -11.00
CA ALA A 311 -24.09 -0.46 -11.97
C ALA A 311 -23.08 -1.60 -12.19
N GLU A 312 -23.14 -2.68 -11.41
CA GLU A 312 -22.18 -3.78 -11.59
C GLU A 312 -22.54 -4.63 -12.80
N VAL A 313 -21.55 -4.89 -13.64
CA VAL A 313 -21.67 -5.83 -14.76
C VAL A 313 -20.66 -6.96 -14.67
N ILE A 314 -20.99 -8.06 -15.34
CA ILE A 314 -20.23 -9.32 -15.32
C ILE A 314 -19.83 -9.68 -16.75
N GLY A 315 -18.63 -10.22 -16.92
CA GLY A 315 -18.17 -10.79 -18.20
C GLY A 315 -17.81 -9.75 -19.26
N TRP A 316 -17.58 -8.51 -18.85
CA TRP A 316 -16.99 -7.48 -19.70
C TRP A 316 -15.48 -7.67 -19.74
N PRO A 317 -14.89 -7.91 -20.92
CA PRO A 317 -13.45 -8.13 -21.02
C PRO A 317 -12.70 -6.85 -20.72
N TRP A 318 -11.47 -6.98 -20.23
CA TRP A 318 -10.61 -5.83 -20.04
C TRP A 318 -10.19 -5.23 -21.40
N ARG A 319 -9.80 -6.09 -22.35
CA ARG A 319 -9.48 -5.69 -23.74
C ARG A 319 -10.70 -5.78 -24.66
N LYS A 320 -10.71 -4.94 -25.69
CA LYS A 320 -11.70 -5.04 -26.78
C LYS A 320 -11.53 -6.40 -27.51
N PRO A 321 -12.60 -7.18 -27.75
CA PRO A 321 -12.50 -8.39 -28.55
C PRO A 321 -11.98 -8.11 -29.97
N GLY A 322 -11.09 -8.98 -30.47
CA GLY A 322 -10.50 -8.84 -31.81
C GLY A 322 -9.39 -7.79 -31.93
N TYR A 323 -8.91 -7.26 -30.80
CA TYR A 323 -7.87 -6.25 -30.74
C TYR A 323 -6.46 -6.87 -30.79
N ASP A 324 -5.56 -6.30 -31.59
CA ASP A 324 -4.17 -6.76 -31.71
C ASP A 324 -3.31 -6.16 -30.58
N TYR A 325 -2.72 -7.02 -29.76
CA TYR A 325 -1.91 -6.61 -28.61
C TYR A 325 -0.51 -6.08 -28.99
N GLN A 326 -0.10 -6.18 -30.26
CA GLN A 326 1.22 -5.73 -30.73
C GLN A 326 1.18 -4.35 -31.42
N ALA A 327 0.07 -4.00 -32.07
CA ALA A 327 -0.03 -2.78 -32.88
C ALA A 327 -0.40 -1.53 -32.06
N ASP A 328 -0.90 -1.70 -30.84
CA ASP A 328 -2.00 -0.88 -30.36
C ASP A 328 -1.89 -0.71 -28.83
N LEU A 329 -0.74 -0.20 -28.40
CA LEU A 329 -0.33 -0.17 -27.00
C LEU A 329 -0.95 0.98 -26.21
N ILE A 330 -1.44 0.69 -25.01
CA ILE A 330 -1.88 1.73 -24.05
C ILE A 330 -0.66 2.52 -23.55
N TYR A 331 0.47 1.84 -23.34
CA TYR A 331 1.77 2.43 -23.00
C TYR A 331 2.79 2.06 -24.09
N THR A 332 3.37 3.05 -24.78
CA THR A 332 4.21 2.89 -25.99
C THR A 332 5.43 1.97 -25.82
N GLN A 333 5.94 1.43 -26.94
CA GLN A 333 6.78 0.22 -27.07
C GLN A 333 8.14 0.19 -26.35
N ASP A 334 8.62 1.28 -25.75
CA ASP A 334 9.89 1.26 -25.02
C ASP A 334 9.71 0.51 -23.70
N GLY A 335 10.41 -0.64 -23.57
CA GLY A 335 10.25 -1.57 -22.45
C GLY A 335 10.31 -0.91 -21.07
N ASP A 336 11.14 0.12 -20.92
CA ASP A 336 11.31 0.83 -19.65
C ASP A 336 10.23 1.89 -19.40
N PHE A 337 9.84 2.63 -20.43
CA PHE A 337 8.78 3.62 -20.33
C PHE A 337 7.42 2.96 -20.10
N ALA A 338 7.13 1.87 -20.83
CA ALA A 338 5.92 1.08 -20.64
C ALA A 338 5.87 0.49 -19.23
N ARG A 339 6.98 -0.08 -18.74
CA ARG A 339 7.08 -0.61 -17.37
C ARG A 339 6.84 0.49 -16.32
N LEU A 340 7.46 1.65 -16.47
CA LEU A 340 7.27 2.81 -15.61
C LEU A 340 5.81 3.28 -15.60
N ALA A 341 5.20 3.38 -16.77
CA ALA A 341 3.81 3.82 -16.92
C ALA A 341 2.83 2.83 -16.28
N ARG A 342 3.05 1.52 -16.44
CA ARG A 342 2.25 0.47 -15.79
C ARG A 342 2.33 0.54 -14.27
N VAL A 343 3.53 0.73 -13.71
CA VAL A 343 3.69 0.90 -12.26
C VAL A 343 2.93 2.13 -11.77
N LYS A 344 3.09 3.27 -12.44
CA LYS A 344 2.39 4.52 -12.09
C LYS A 344 0.87 4.39 -12.22
N SER A 345 0.39 3.64 -13.20
CA SER A 345 -1.05 3.44 -13.45
C SER A 345 -1.79 2.75 -12.31
N LYS A 346 -1.09 2.12 -11.36
CA LYS A 346 -1.71 1.47 -10.19
C LYS A 346 -2.20 2.48 -9.15
N ALA A 347 -1.60 3.66 -9.08
CA ALA A 347 -1.77 4.59 -7.97
C ALA A 347 -3.20 5.11 -7.78
N ILE A 348 -3.51 5.58 -6.56
CA ILE A 348 -4.75 6.30 -6.27
C ILE A 348 -4.82 7.59 -7.10
N GLY A 349 -5.97 7.83 -7.73
CA GLY A 349 -6.22 8.94 -8.63
C GLY A 349 -6.00 8.62 -10.11
N MET A 350 -5.47 7.44 -10.43
CA MET A 350 -5.14 7.08 -11.81
C MET A 350 -6.29 6.43 -12.56
N GLY A 351 -7.36 5.99 -11.88
CA GLY A 351 -8.44 5.24 -12.55
C GLY A 351 -9.07 6.00 -13.72
N ALA A 352 -9.32 7.30 -13.55
CA ALA A 352 -9.89 8.16 -14.59
C ALA A 352 -8.94 8.31 -15.79
N ALA A 353 -7.67 8.62 -15.53
CA ALA A 353 -6.65 8.77 -16.57
C ALA A 353 -6.42 7.47 -17.34
N ASN A 354 -6.32 6.34 -16.64
CA ASN A 354 -6.18 5.01 -17.25
C ASN A 354 -7.40 4.68 -18.12
N THR A 355 -8.62 4.89 -17.59
CA THR A 355 -9.87 4.61 -18.31
C THR A 355 -9.94 5.45 -19.59
N SER A 356 -9.63 6.74 -19.51
CA SER A 356 -9.56 7.64 -20.67
C SER A 356 -8.53 7.15 -21.71
N ALA A 357 -7.33 6.75 -21.28
CA ALA A 357 -6.31 6.21 -22.17
C ALA A 357 -6.76 4.92 -22.87
N ILE A 358 -7.38 3.99 -22.14
CA ILE A 358 -7.91 2.74 -22.71
C ILE A 358 -9.03 3.04 -23.71
N VAL A 359 -9.97 3.92 -23.37
CA VAL A 359 -11.09 4.28 -24.25
C VAL A 359 -10.59 4.99 -25.51
N LYS A 360 -9.59 5.86 -25.39
CA LYS A 360 -8.95 6.52 -26.53
C LYS A 360 -8.25 5.52 -27.43
N ALA A 361 -7.55 4.53 -26.87
CA ALA A 361 -6.86 3.51 -27.65
C ALA A 361 -7.83 2.57 -28.38
N TYR A 362 -8.92 2.15 -27.74
CA TYR A 362 -9.80 1.10 -28.27
C TYR A 362 -11.02 1.64 -29.04
N GLY A 363 -11.36 2.91 -28.84
CA GLY A 363 -12.53 3.55 -29.42
C GLY A 363 -13.84 2.85 -29.02
N PRO A 364 -14.90 2.95 -29.85
CA PRO A 364 -16.16 2.24 -29.60
C PRO A 364 -15.97 0.73 -29.48
N GLY A 365 -16.65 0.11 -28.51
CA GLY A 365 -16.59 -1.34 -28.32
C GLY A 365 -17.17 -1.80 -26.98
N ARG A 366 -17.12 -3.11 -26.75
CA ARG A 366 -17.61 -3.73 -25.51
C ARG A 366 -16.44 -4.22 -24.66
N TYR A 367 -15.99 -3.39 -23.72
CA TYR A 367 -14.92 -3.69 -22.77
C TYR A 367 -15.09 -2.88 -21.47
N ALA A 368 -14.43 -3.32 -20.40
CA ALA A 368 -14.66 -2.87 -19.02
C ALA A 368 -14.52 -1.36 -18.85
N ALA A 369 -13.45 -0.77 -19.39
CA ALA A 369 -13.21 0.67 -19.31
C ALA A 369 -14.28 1.48 -20.07
N LYS A 370 -14.73 1.01 -21.24
CA LYS A 370 -15.82 1.67 -21.99
C LYS A 370 -17.14 1.63 -21.24
N TYR A 371 -17.47 0.49 -20.62
CA TYR A 371 -18.67 0.39 -19.79
C TYR A 371 -18.67 1.43 -18.67
N ALA A 372 -17.54 1.53 -17.95
CA ALA A 372 -17.44 2.49 -16.86
C ALA A 372 -17.50 3.94 -17.36
N ALA A 373 -16.83 4.26 -18.47
CA ALA A 373 -16.84 5.60 -19.07
C ALA A 373 -18.18 6.02 -19.68
N ASP A 374 -19.00 5.07 -20.13
CA ASP A 374 -20.34 5.33 -20.65
C ASP A 374 -21.42 5.32 -19.56
N TYR A 375 -21.08 4.86 -18.35
CA TYR A 375 -22.03 4.76 -17.26
C TYR A 375 -22.42 6.16 -16.79
N ALA A 376 -23.73 6.42 -16.77
CA ALA A 376 -24.29 7.66 -16.24
C ALA A 376 -25.45 7.36 -15.31
N VAL A 377 -25.48 8.03 -14.16
CA VAL A 377 -26.54 7.89 -13.15
C VAL A 377 -26.68 9.17 -12.36
N ASN A 378 -27.92 9.52 -11.99
CA ASN A 378 -28.23 10.68 -11.15
C ASN A 378 -27.65 12.02 -11.67
N GLY A 379 -27.49 12.16 -12.98
CA GLY A 379 -26.93 13.37 -13.61
C GLY A 379 -25.40 13.43 -13.70
N TYR A 380 -24.70 12.34 -13.38
CA TYR A 380 -23.23 12.22 -13.45
C TYR A 380 -22.81 11.19 -14.47
N ASP A 381 -21.88 11.54 -15.35
CA ASP A 381 -21.32 10.75 -16.47
C ASP A 381 -19.78 10.65 -16.44
N ASP A 382 -19.16 11.09 -15.36
CA ASP A 382 -17.71 11.12 -15.10
C ASP A 382 -17.22 9.86 -14.38
N TRP A 383 -17.88 8.73 -14.62
CA TRP A 383 -17.54 7.43 -14.04
C TRP A 383 -16.36 6.77 -14.77
N PHE A 384 -15.57 5.98 -14.05
CA PHE A 384 -14.39 5.31 -14.61
C PHE A 384 -14.09 3.97 -13.93
N LEU A 385 -13.25 3.16 -14.57
CA LEU A 385 -12.78 1.89 -14.02
C LEU A 385 -11.64 2.16 -13.01
N PRO A 386 -11.73 1.70 -11.75
CA PRO A 386 -10.76 2.02 -10.70
C PRO A 386 -9.36 1.51 -11.06
N SER A 387 -8.31 2.23 -10.67
CA SER A 387 -6.93 1.72 -10.70
C SER A 387 -6.75 0.56 -9.70
N ALA A 388 -5.64 -0.16 -9.80
CA ALA A 388 -5.38 -1.31 -8.93
C ALA A 388 -5.33 -0.94 -7.44
N ASP A 389 -4.75 0.22 -7.08
CA ASP A 389 -4.74 0.68 -5.68
C ASP A 389 -6.10 1.21 -5.25
N GLU A 390 -6.87 1.87 -6.13
CA GLU A 390 -8.23 2.34 -5.81
C GLU A 390 -9.15 1.14 -5.49
N LEU A 391 -9.06 0.09 -6.29
CA LEU A 391 -9.83 -1.14 -6.10
C LEU A 391 -9.43 -1.90 -4.82
N ASP A 392 -8.16 -1.85 -4.44
CA ASP A 392 -7.68 -2.44 -3.19
C ASP A 392 -8.20 -1.67 -1.96
N VAL A 393 -8.24 -0.34 -2.03
CA VAL A 393 -8.89 0.48 -1.00
C VAL A 393 -10.38 0.14 -0.91
N MET A 394 -11.09 0.01 -2.04
CA MET A 394 -12.49 -0.42 -2.04
C MET A 394 -12.67 -1.76 -1.31
N TYR A 395 -11.81 -2.76 -1.57
CA TYR A 395 -11.85 -4.01 -0.83
C TYR A 395 -11.62 -3.79 0.68
N ASN A 396 -10.56 -3.08 1.05
CA ASN A 396 -10.17 -2.88 2.45
C ASN A 396 -11.21 -2.07 3.26
N VAL A 397 -11.93 -1.15 2.62
CA VAL A 397 -12.86 -0.22 3.30
C VAL A 397 -14.31 -0.68 3.20
N LEU A 398 -14.73 -1.18 2.04
CA LEU A 398 -16.15 -1.46 1.77
C LEU A 398 -16.53 -2.92 1.96
N TYR A 399 -15.56 -3.84 1.92
CA TYR A 399 -15.83 -5.28 1.96
C TYR A 399 -15.14 -6.00 3.11
N ALA A 400 -13.89 -5.66 3.43
CA ALA A 400 -13.11 -6.30 4.50
C ALA A 400 -13.45 -5.71 5.89
N VAL A 401 -14.74 -5.72 6.21
CA VAL A 401 -15.36 -5.28 7.46
C VAL A 401 -16.39 -6.32 7.89
N GLU A 402 -16.89 -6.24 9.12
CA GLU A 402 -17.92 -7.17 9.62
C GLU A 402 -19.19 -7.13 8.77
N GLU A 403 -19.69 -5.92 8.52
CA GLU A 403 -20.85 -5.66 7.69
C GLU A 403 -20.43 -4.83 6.46
N PRO A 404 -20.33 -5.43 5.26
CA PRO A 404 -19.90 -4.73 4.05
C PRO A 404 -20.74 -3.48 3.76
N LEU A 405 -20.06 -2.33 3.63
CA LEU A 405 -20.69 -1.02 3.37
C LEU A 405 -21.32 -0.97 1.97
N SER A 406 -20.90 -1.83 1.06
CA SER A 406 -21.49 -1.98 -0.27
C SER A 406 -21.48 -3.45 -0.68
N PRO A 407 -22.52 -3.94 -1.37
CA PRO A 407 -22.62 -5.35 -1.75
C PRO A 407 -21.64 -5.70 -2.89
N PHE A 408 -20.54 -6.39 -2.56
CA PHE A 408 -19.65 -7.01 -3.53
C PHE A 408 -19.80 -8.54 -3.52
N ALA A 409 -19.60 -9.16 -4.68
CA ALA A 409 -19.49 -10.61 -4.75
C ALA A 409 -18.07 -11.05 -4.35
N PRO A 410 -17.88 -12.21 -3.70
CA PRO A 410 -16.57 -12.72 -3.29
C PRO A 410 -15.78 -13.31 -4.48
N THR A 411 -15.56 -12.50 -5.53
CA THR A 411 -14.89 -12.88 -6.79
C THR A 411 -13.99 -11.74 -7.29
N TYR A 412 -13.49 -11.85 -8.51
CA TYR A 412 -12.55 -10.92 -9.11
C TYR A 412 -13.23 -9.69 -9.69
N TYR A 413 -12.61 -8.54 -9.44
CA TYR A 413 -12.96 -7.26 -10.05
C TYR A 413 -11.80 -6.74 -10.89
N TRP A 414 -12.13 -6.21 -12.08
CA TRP A 414 -11.15 -5.56 -12.94
C TRP A 414 -10.74 -4.20 -12.38
N SER A 415 -9.45 -3.91 -12.49
CA SER A 415 -8.93 -2.53 -12.42
C SER A 415 -8.62 -2.00 -13.82
N SER A 416 -8.37 -0.70 -13.95
CA SER A 416 -7.89 -0.04 -15.17
C SER A 416 -6.37 -0.09 -15.35
N SER A 417 -5.64 -0.71 -14.42
CA SER A 417 -4.18 -0.82 -14.49
C SER A 417 -3.76 -2.00 -15.36
N GLU A 418 -3.05 -1.72 -16.46
CA GLU A 418 -2.43 -2.75 -17.30
C GLU A 418 -1.27 -3.41 -16.55
N TYR A 419 -1.21 -4.75 -16.56
CA TYR A 419 -0.08 -5.50 -16.01
C TYR A 419 1.01 -5.70 -17.06
N ASP A 420 0.61 -6.12 -18.27
CA ASP A 420 1.45 -6.26 -19.45
C ASP A 420 0.58 -6.20 -20.72
N LEU A 421 1.16 -6.55 -21.87
CA LEU A 421 0.47 -6.56 -23.16
C LEU A 421 -0.72 -7.53 -23.25
N LYS A 422 -0.85 -8.47 -22.31
CA LYS A 422 -1.85 -9.56 -22.33
C LYS A 422 -2.78 -9.54 -21.12
N ASN A 423 -2.35 -8.95 -20.02
CA ASN A 423 -2.95 -9.07 -18.70
C ASN A 423 -3.26 -7.70 -18.09
N ALA A 424 -4.22 -7.70 -17.16
CA ALA A 424 -4.55 -6.55 -16.34
C ALA A 424 -4.65 -6.94 -14.86
N TRP A 425 -4.48 -5.95 -14.00
CA TRP A 425 -4.57 -6.14 -12.56
C TRP A 425 -6.03 -6.35 -12.14
N THR A 426 -6.24 -7.30 -11.23
CA THR A 426 -7.51 -7.60 -10.57
C THR A 426 -7.34 -7.66 -9.07
N VAL A 427 -8.45 -7.46 -8.34
CA VAL A 427 -8.54 -7.75 -6.90
C VAL A 427 -9.59 -8.84 -6.69
N LEU A 428 -9.23 -9.90 -5.96
CA LEU A 428 -10.16 -10.94 -5.52
C LEU A 428 -10.82 -10.53 -4.21
N PHE A 429 -12.08 -10.13 -4.24
CA PHE A 429 -12.81 -9.68 -3.05
C PHE A 429 -13.06 -10.77 -2.01
N ARG A 430 -12.76 -12.04 -2.31
CA ARG A 430 -12.76 -13.10 -1.28
C ARG A 430 -11.60 -12.96 -0.28
N SER A 431 -10.45 -12.45 -0.71
CA SER A 431 -9.21 -12.48 0.07
C SER A 431 -8.36 -11.21 0.01
N GLY A 432 -8.73 -10.24 -0.83
CA GLY A 432 -7.96 -9.03 -1.11
C GLY A 432 -6.69 -9.29 -1.91
N GLN A 433 -6.51 -10.49 -2.46
CA GLN A 433 -5.34 -10.81 -3.27
C GLN A 433 -5.39 -10.08 -4.61
N ARG A 434 -4.24 -9.57 -5.02
CA ARG A 434 -4.07 -8.92 -6.32
C ARG A 434 -3.49 -9.93 -7.28
N PHE A 435 -4.09 -10.03 -8.47
CA PHE A 435 -3.62 -10.96 -9.50
C PHE A 435 -3.48 -10.23 -10.83
N ASP A 436 -2.49 -10.64 -11.59
CA ASP A 436 -2.50 -10.56 -13.03
C ASP A 436 -3.47 -11.63 -13.57
N ARG A 437 -4.43 -11.19 -14.39
CA ARG A 437 -5.36 -12.10 -15.06
C ARG A 437 -5.34 -11.81 -16.54
N GLU A 438 -5.40 -12.89 -17.33
CA GLU A 438 -5.50 -12.82 -18.78
C GLU A 438 -6.70 -11.97 -19.19
N GLY A 439 -6.47 -11.05 -20.13
CA GLY A 439 -7.50 -10.18 -20.69
C GLY A 439 -8.65 -10.91 -21.40
N TRP A 440 -8.60 -12.25 -21.48
CA TRP A 440 -9.54 -13.11 -22.21
C TRP A 440 -10.59 -13.82 -21.36
N PHE A 441 -10.60 -13.65 -20.02
CA PHE A 441 -11.71 -14.11 -19.18
C PHE A 441 -12.99 -13.33 -19.55
N THR A 442 -13.68 -13.81 -20.58
CA THR A 442 -14.85 -13.22 -21.25
C THR A 442 -16.11 -14.04 -20.95
N ALA A 443 -17.24 -13.59 -21.49
CA ALA A 443 -18.57 -14.19 -21.39
C ALA A 443 -18.71 -15.70 -21.66
N LYS A 444 -17.68 -16.46 -22.06
CA LYS A 444 -17.74 -17.95 -22.00
C LYS A 444 -17.87 -18.51 -20.58
N ASP A 445 -17.73 -17.65 -19.57
CA ASP A 445 -17.94 -17.96 -18.15
C ASP A 445 -19.15 -17.24 -17.53
N THR A 446 -20.01 -16.56 -18.29
CA THR A 446 -21.27 -16.04 -17.71
C THR A 446 -22.11 -17.22 -17.19
N GLY A 447 -22.26 -17.30 -15.88
CA GLY A 447 -22.85 -18.45 -15.17
C GLY A 447 -21.87 -19.29 -14.35
N LYS A 448 -20.54 -19.07 -14.49
CA LYS A 448 -19.51 -19.68 -13.66
C LYS A 448 -19.01 -18.72 -12.57
N PRO A 449 -18.53 -19.22 -11.42
CA PRO A 449 -18.11 -18.39 -10.28
C PRO A 449 -16.98 -17.38 -10.57
N ASN A 450 -16.26 -17.57 -11.68
CA ASN A 450 -15.03 -16.86 -12.01
C ASN A 450 -15.20 -15.77 -13.08
N ALA A 451 -16.43 -15.45 -13.51
CA ALA A 451 -16.63 -14.34 -14.45
C ALA A 451 -16.23 -13.01 -13.79
N MET A 452 -15.36 -12.25 -14.48
CA MET A 452 -14.83 -10.99 -13.97
C MET A 452 -15.92 -9.92 -13.87
N ARG A 453 -15.84 -9.09 -12.83
CA ARG A 453 -16.81 -8.03 -12.56
C ARG A 453 -16.22 -6.65 -12.78
N VAL A 454 -17.09 -5.71 -13.16
CA VAL A 454 -16.76 -4.30 -13.36
C VAL A 454 -17.63 -3.48 -12.43
N ARG A 455 -16.99 -2.58 -11.69
CA ARG A 455 -17.64 -1.68 -10.76
C ARG A 455 -17.11 -0.26 -10.96
N PRO A 456 -17.87 0.63 -11.63
CA PRO A 456 -17.43 2.00 -11.84
C PRO A 456 -17.25 2.75 -10.52
N ILE A 457 -16.27 3.64 -10.48
CA ILE A 457 -16.06 4.63 -9.43
C ILE A 457 -16.00 6.03 -10.03
N ARG A 458 -16.13 7.04 -9.19
CA ARG A 458 -16.05 8.44 -9.57
C ARG A 458 -15.18 9.21 -8.59
N ALA A 459 -14.50 10.23 -9.08
CA ALA A 459 -13.72 11.16 -8.28
C ALA A 459 -14.39 12.53 -8.26
N PHE A 460 -14.40 13.19 -7.10
CA PHE A 460 -15.08 14.47 -6.93
C PHE A 460 -14.52 15.28 -5.75
N GLY A 461 -15.12 16.44 -5.49
CA GLY A 461 -14.65 17.40 -4.50
C GLY A 461 -13.95 18.60 -5.14
N PRO A 462 -13.39 19.49 -4.33
CA PRO A 462 -12.61 20.62 -4.83
C PRO A 462 -11.47 20.13 -5.71
N THR A 463 -11.16 20.87 -6.76
CA THR A 463 -10.00 20.65 -7.63
C THR A 463 -9.04 21.83 -7.52
N VAL A 464 -7.75 21.57 -7.76
CA VAL A 464 -6.77 22.66 -7.90
C VAL A 464 -6.94 23.24 -9.29
N ASP A 465 -7.40 24.49 -9.40
CA ASP A 465 -7.44 25.19 -10.68
C ASP A 465 -6.02 25.63 -11.06
N ILE A 466 -5.36 24.85 -11.93
CA ILE A 466 -3.97 25.10 -12.34
C ILE A 466 -3.88 26.26 -13.35
N SER A 467 -5.02 26.76 -13.86
CA SER A 467 -5.05 27.81 -14.89
C SER A 467 -4.57 29.19 -14.42
N THR A 468 -4.37 29.40 -13.11
CA THR A 468 -4.02 30.73 -12.55
C THR A 468 -2.57 30.86 -12.08
N ARG A 469 -1.73 29.82 -12.17
CA ARG A 469 -0.33 29.88 -11.69
C ARG A 469 0.71 30.35 -12.71
N ASP A 470 0.35 30.51 -13.98
CA ASP A 470 1.32 30.89 -15.04
C ASP A 470 1.26 32.38 -15.48
N SER A 471 0.54 33.25 -14.77
CA SER A 471 0.49 34.69 -15.12
C SER A 471 1.53 35.57 -14.41
N ALA A 472 2.45 34.98 -13.64
CA ALA A 472 3.60 35.70 -13.10
C ALA A 472 4.81 35.66 -14.06
N GLY A 473 4.67 36.41 -15.16
CA GLY A 473 5.74 37.16 -15.82
C GLY A 473 7.06 36.47 -16.16
N ILE A 474 7.14 35.88 -17.36
CA ILE A 474 8.30 36.05 -18.23
C ILE A 474 7.77 36.42 -19.62
N LYS A 475 7.91 37.70 -19.98
CA LYS A 475 7.81 38.18 -21.36
C LYS A 475 9.20 38.01 -22.03
N PRO A 476 9.24 37.87 -23.37
CA PRO A 476 10.21 37.09 -24.12
C PRO A 476 11.68 37.43 -23.93
#